data_AF-A0A0S7EH13-F1
#
_entry.id   AF-A0A0S7EH13-F1
#
_cell.length_a   1.000
_cell.length_b   1.000
_cell.length_c   1.000
_cell.angle_alpha   90.00
_cell.angle_beta   90.00
_cell.angle_gamma   90.00
#
_symmetry.space_group_name_H-M   'P 1'
#
loop_
_entity.id
_entity.type
_entity.pdbx_description
1 polymer ?
#
loop_
_entity_poly.entity_id
_entity_poly.type
_entity_poly.pdbx_seq_one_letter_code
_entity_poly.pdbx_strand_id
1 'polypeptide(L)'
;MCHCYCLFPVCAITDDGCEESFVYRDCISCCPPTCTFEKECLGTNLHCLDGCYCPDGLILQNGTCIPASQCPCVYHGTSYVQGQVLQQGCSVCVCMGGVWNCTENNCTAECSVVGDMFVTTFDGRMFLQPGACQYVLAKSRGSSKFT
;
A
#
# COMPACT_ATOMS: atom_id res chain seq x y z
N MET A 1 11.90 27.24 11.61
CA MET A 1 11.78 26.22 12.65
C MET A 1 10.69 25.26 12.20
N CYS A 2 11.01 23.99 11.91
CA CYS A 2 10.01 22.98 11.62
C CYS A 2 9.31 22.66 12.95
N HIS A 3 8.07 23.08 13.11
CA HIS A 3 7.22 22.57 14.19
C HIS A 3 6.96 21.08 13.90
N CYS A 4 7.26 20.20 14.86
CA CYS A 4 6.69 18.85 14.87
C CYS A 4 5.18 19.02 15.06
N TYR A 5 4.44 19.17 13.97
CA TYR A 5 3.01 18.98 13.98
C TYR A 5 2.79 17.46 14.01
N CYS A 6 2.83 16.88 15.21
CA CYS A 6 2.36 15.52 15.39
C CYS A 6 0.88 15.50 15.04
N LEU A 7 0.56 15.09 13.81
CA LEU A 7 -0.78 14.70 13.37
C LEU A 7 -1.24 13.40 14.03
N PHE A 8 -0.42 12.82 14.91
CA PHE A 8 -0.78 11.69 15.73
C PHE A 8 -1.55 12.16 16.97
N PRO A 9 -2.78 11.66 17.20
CA PRO A 9 -3.61 12.03 18.36
C PRO A 9 -3.04 11.55 19.71
N VAL A 10 -1.91 10.83 19.72
CA VAL A 10 -1.29 10.22 20.91
C VAL A 10 -0.19 11.06 21.58
N CYS A 11 0.05 12.29 21.11
CA CYS A 11 0.97 13.22 21.78
C CYS A 11 0.34 13.98 22.97
N ALA A 12 -0.82 13.55 23.46
CA ALA A 12 -1.48 14.13 24.63
C ALA A 12 -1.17 13.28 25.86
N ILE A 13 -0.29 13.78 26.73
CA ILE A 13 -0.19 13.31 28.12
C ILE A 13 -1.47 13.81 28.79
N THR A 14 -2.36 12.92 29.24
CA THR A 14 -3.51 13.30 30.05
C THR A 14 -3.08 13.47 31.51
N ASP A 15 -3.92 14.10 32.34
CA ASP A 15 -3.63 14.34 33.76
C ASP A 15 -3.33 13.03 34.53
N ASP A 16 -3.81 11.89 34.01
CA ASP A 16 -3.64 10.52 34.53
C ASP A 16 -2.50 9.70 33.86
N GLY A 17 -1.72 10.30 32.95
CA GLY A 17 -0.61 9.62 32.27
C GLY A 17 -0.96 9.02 30.90
N CYS A 18 -0.39 7.86 30.56
CA CYS A 18 -0.69 7.16 29.31
C CYS A 18 -1.81 6.14 29.52
N GLU A 19 -2.69 5.99 28.53
CA GLU A 19 -3.66 4.88 28.49
C GLU A 19 -2.95 3.51 28.55
N GLU A 20 -3.59 2.49 29.12
CA GLU A 20 -2.95 1.18 29.45
C GLU A 20 -2.22 0.50 28.27
N SER A 21 -2.59 0.82 27.03
CA SER A 21 -1.97 0.26 25.82
C SER A 21 -0.69 1.00 25.37
N PHE A 22 -0.32 2.09 26.05
CA PHE A 22 0.79 2.96 25.72
C PHE A 22 1.76 3.12 26.89
N VAL A 23 3.01 3.43 26.55
CA VAL A 23 4.09 3.62 27.51
C VAL A 23 4.65 5.02 27.33
N TYR A 24 4.79 5.74 28.45
CA TYR A 24 5.44 7.05 28.47
C TYR A 24 6.94 6.88 28.17
N ARG A 25 7.45 7.69 27.25
CA ARG A 25 8.88 7.73 26.92
C ARG A 25 9.33 9.16 26.66
N ASP A 26 10.53 9.44 27.14
CA ASP A 26 11.26 10.68 26.86
C ASP A 26 12.00 10.58 25.53
N CYS A 27 12.05 11.69 24.81
CA CYS A 27 12.88 11.91 23.63
C CYS A 27 12.78 10.81 22.56
N ILE A 28 11.57 10.55 22.06
CA ILE A 28 11.35 9.67 20.91
C ILE A 28 11.31 10.47 19.60
N SER A 29 11.73 9.83 18.51
CA SER A 29 11.59 10.36 17.15
C SER A 29 10.16 10.90 16.92
N CYS A 30 10.04 12.13 16.39
CA CYS A 30 8.74 12.70 15.96
C CYS A 30 8.00 11.82 14.92
N CYS A 31 8.67 10.79 14.42
CA CYS A 31 8.22 9.85 13.40
C CYS A 31 8.23 8.41 13.92
N PRO A 32 7.29 8.04 14.80
CA PRO A 32 7.18 6.66 15.27
C PRO A 32 6.72 5.74 14.12
N PRO A 33 7.20 4.48 14.06
CA PRO A 33 6.84 3.54 13.02
C PRO A 33 5.32 3.24 13.03
N THR A 34 4.70 3.22 11.85
CA THR A 34 3.28 2.87 11.61
C THR A 34 3.17 1.90 10.42
N CYS A 35 1.98 1.38 10.10
CA CYS A 35 1.86 0.48 8.93
C CYS A 35 1.90 1.21 7.59
N THR A 36 1.67 2.53 7.56
CA THR A 36 1.66 3.35 6.33
C THR A 36 2.98 4.09 6.12
N PHE A 37 4.07 3.57 6.71
CA PHE A 37 5.31 4.29 6.89
C PHE A 37 6.10 4.44 5.59
N GLU A 38 5.73 5.45 4.79
CA GLU A 38 6.57 5.86 3.65
C GLU A 38 6.42 7.33 3.18
N LYS A 39 5.54 8.17 3.75
CA LYS A 39 5.32 9.51 3.16
C LYS A 39 5.40 10.75 4.06
N GLU A 40 5.33 10.62 5.38
CA GLU A 40 5.19 11.81 6.24
C GLU A 40 6.44 12.20 7.04
N CYS A 41 7.52 11.43 6.93
CA CYS A 41 8.75 11.67 7.70
C CYS A 41 9.87 12.22 6.82
N LEU A 42 9.64 13.41 6.27
CA LEU A 42 10.65 14.23 5.62
C LEU A 42 11.37 15.10 6.66
N GLY A 43 12.46 14.59 7.23
CA GLY A 43 13.37 15.43 8.00
C GLY A 43 14.37 14.64 8.83
N THR A 44 15.65 14.83 8.53
CA THR A 44 16.78 14.18 9.23
C THR A 44 17.21 14.94 10.51
N ASN A 45 16.49 16.01 10.87
CA ASN A 45 16.81 16.91 11.98
C ASN A 45 15.54 17.34 12.75
N LEU A 46 14.65 16.40 13.10
CA LEU A 46 13.57 16.72 14.03
C LEU A 46 14.06 16.54 15.47
N HIS A 47 13.74 17.50 16.32
CA HIS A 47 13.86 17.35 17.77
C HIS A 47 13.01 16.15 18.20
N CYS A 48 13.49 15.36 19.15
CA CYS A 48 12.69 14.34 19.78
C CYS A 48 11.59 14.96 20.65
N LEU A 49 10.51 14.22 20.88
CA LEU A 49 9.40 14.63 21.74
C LEU A 49 9.14 13.59 22.82
N ASP A 50 8.70 14.08 23.97
CA ASP A 50 8.20 13.26 25.07
C ASP A 50 6.72 12.96 24.85
N GLY A 51 6.27 11.74 25.19
CA GLY A 51 4.87 11.36 24.97
C GLY A 51 4.57 9.89 25.22
N CYS A 52 3.35 9.48 24.87
CA CYS A 52 2.85 8.13 24.99
C CYS A 52 3.01 7.37 23.67
N TYR A 53 3.75 6.27 23.70
CA TYR A 53 4.08 5.49 22.50
C TYR A 53 3.74 4.02 22.68
N CYS A 54 3.69 3.29 21.56
CA CYS A 54 3.56 1.85 21.62
C CYS A 54 4.76 1.21 22.34
N PRO A 55 4.53 0.14 23.11
CA PRO A 55 5.63 -0.61 23.72
C PRO A 55 6.53 -1.24 22.64
N ASP A 56 7.73 -1.65 23.05
CA ASP A 56 8.73 -2.20 22.14
C ASP A 56 8.18 -3.39 21.34
N GLY A 57 8.42 -3.38 20.03
CA GLY A 57 7.96 -4.43 19.11
C GLY A 57 6.54 -4.23 18.56
N LEU A 58 5.81 -3.21 19.04
CA LEU A 58 4.51 -2.81 18.47
C LEU A 58 4.63 -1.46 17.74
N ILE A 59 3.70 -1.23 16.82
CA ILE A 59 3.60 -0.02 16.01
C ILE A 59 2.18 0.53 16.07
N LEU A 60 2.04 1.84 15.87
CA LEU A 60 0.74 2.48 15.93
C LEU A 60 -0.03 2.28 14.62
N GLN A 61 -1.25 1.74 14.74
CA GLN A 61 -2.20 1.61 13.65
C GLN A 61 -3.60 1.99 14.12
N ASN A 62 -4.18 3.04 13.53
CA ASN A 62 -5.54 3.50 13.79
C ASN A 62 -5.89 3.66 15.29
N GLY A 63 -4.94 4.19 16.08
CA GLY A 63 -5.12 4.40 17.52
C GLY A 63 -4.78 3.19 18.41
N THR A 64 -4.37 2.06 17.84
CA THR A 64 -4.00 0.85 18.59
C THR A 64 -2.57 0.42 18.28
N CYS A 65 -1.93 -0.26 19.24
CA CYS A 65 -0.60 -0.82 19.07
C CYS A 65 -0.69 -2.26 18.59
N ILE A 66 -0.16 -2.53 17.39
CA ILE A 66 -0.17 -3.87 16.79
C ILE A 66 1.24 -4.31 16.39
N PRO A 67 1.51 -5.63 16.26
CA PRO A 67 2.76 -6.10 15.69
C PRO A 67 2.89 -5.67 14.22
N ALA A 68 4.09 -5.31 13.77
CA ALA A 68 4.33 -4.94 12.37
C ALA A 68 3.92 -6.02 11.36
N SER A 69 3.99 -7.29 11.75
CA SER A 69 3.52 -8.42 10.94
C SER A 69 2.00 -8.39 10.68
N GLN A 70 1.22 -7.78 11.58
CA GLN A 70 -0.24 -7.68 11.49
C GLN A 70 -0.70 -6.43 10.72
N CYS A 71 0.22 -5.68 10.10
CA CYS A 71 -0.15 -4.52 9.30
C CYS A 71 -1.17 -4.88 8.20
N PRO A 72 -2.27 -4.12 8.10
CA PRO A 72 -3.22 -4.32 7.02
C PRO A 72 -2.64 -3.81 5.70
N CYS A 73 -2.94 -4.52 4.62
CA CYS A 73 -2.58 -4.12 3.26
C CYS A 73 -3.71 -3.26 2.67
N VAL A 74 -3.37 -2.33 1.78
CA VAL A 74 -4.38 -1.53 1.07
C VAL A 74 -4.43 -1.94 -0.39
N TYR A 75 -5.63 -2.18 -0.92
CA TYR A 75 -5.86 -2.42 -2.34
C TYR A 75 -7.08 -1.61 -2.79
N HIS A 76 -6.91 -0.74 -3.79
CA HIS A 76 -7.97 0.15 -4.31
C HIS A 76 -8.71 0.96 -3.22
N GLY A 77 -8.00 1.36 -2.16
CA GLY A 77 -8.57 2.13 -1.05
C GLY A 77 -9.29 1.27 0.01
N THR A 78 -9.38 -0.04 -0.17
CA THR A 78 -9.89 -0.98 0.83
C THR A 78 -8.75 -1.57 1.65
N SER A 79 -8.93 -1.68 2.97
CA SER A 79 -7.97 -2.31 3.88
C SER A 79 -8.25 -3.81 4.03
N TYR A 80 -7.18 -4.59 4.05
CA TYR A 80 -7.21 -6.05 4.17
C TYR A 80 -6.30 -6.49 5.32
N VAL A 81 -6.81 -7.33 6.21
CA VAL A 81 -6.04 -7.81 7.37
C VAL A 81 -4.99 -8.85 6.96
N GLN A 82 -4.01 -9.09 7.83
CA GLN A 82 -2.99 -10.10 7.62
C GLN A 82 -3.62 -11.46 7.27
N GLY A 83 -3.07 -12.10 6.24
CA GLY A 83 -3.52 -13.41 5.77
C GLY A 83 -4.71 -13.37 4.80
N GLN A 84 -5.34 -12.22 4.58
CA GLN A 84 -6.37 -12.13 3.54
C GLN A 84 -5.79 -12.34 2.16
N VAL A 85 -6.60 -12.99 1.33
CA VAL A 85 -6.25 -13.38 -0.03
C VAL A 85 -7.04 -12.53 -1.02
N LEU A 86 -6.33 -11.94 -1.97
CA LEU A 86 -6.87 -11.21 -3.10
C LEU A 86 -6.53 -11.99 -4.37
N GLN A 87 -7.53 -12.22 -5.20
CA GLN A 87 -7.33 -12.83 -6.52
C GLN A 87 -7.32 -11.74 -7.58
N GLN A 88 -6.18 -11.56 -8.26
CA GLN A 88 -6.00 -10.59 -9.32
C GLN A 88 -5.77 -11.34 -10.64
N GLY A 89 -6.86 -11.57 -11.38
CA GLY A 89 -6.83 -12.45 -12.54
C GLY A 89 -6.44 -13.87 -12.15
N CYS A 90 -5.26 -14.32 -12.58
CA CYS A 90 -4.69 -15.63 -12.23
C CYS A 90 -3.61 -15.56 -11.15
N SER A 91 -3.24 -14.38 -10.65
CA SER A 91 -2.35 -14.25 -9.51
C SER A 91 -3.15 -14.29 -8.21
N VAL A 92 -2.59 -14.98 -7.21
CA VAL A 92 -3.13 -15.03 -5.86
C VAL A 92 -2.18 -14.22 -4.97
N CYS A 93 -2.71 -13.18 -4.34
CA CYS A 93 -1.97 -12.28 -3.46
C CYS A 93 -2.40 -12.48 -2.02
N VAL A 94 -1.44 -12.62 -1.11
CA VAL A 94 -1.68 -12.74 0.33
C VAL A 94 -1.12 -11.52 1.03
N CYS A 95 -1.93 -10.90 1.89
CA CYS A 95 -1.47 -9.77 2.69
C CYS A 95 -0.53 -10.24 3.80
N MET A 96 0.71 -9.76 3.79
CA MET A 96 1.74 -10.08 4.79
C MET A 96 2.45 -8.80 5.26
N GLY A 97 2.18 -8.35 6.48
CA GLY A 97 2.89 -7.22 7.09
C GLY A 97 2.76 -5.91 6.30
N GLY A 98 1.56 -5.58 5.81
CA GLY A 98 1.31 -4.38 5.00
C GLY A 98 1.70 -4.49 3.53
N VAL A 99 2.32 -5.59 3.12
CA VAL A 99 2.76 -5.84 1.73
C VAL A 99 1.95 -6.97 1.10
N TRP A 100 1.59 -6.80 -0.17
CA TRP A 100 0.97 -7.86 -0.96
C TRP A 100 2.03 -8.82 -1.49
N ASN A 101 1.99 -10.07 -1.04
CA ASN A 101 2.83 -11.15 -1.55
C ASN A 101 2.04 -11.95 -2.59
N CYS A 102 2.32 -11.71 -3.88
CA CYS A 102 1.60 -12.31 -5.00
C CYS A 102 2.38 -13.45 -5.64
N THR A 103 1.68 -14.51 -6.04
CA THR A 103 2.27 -15.57 -6.86
C THR A 103 2.67 -15.06 -8.24
N GLU A 104 3.89 -15.34 -8.67
CA GLU A 104 4.34 -15.10 -10.04
C GLU A 104 3.77 -16.17 -10.98
N ASN A 105 2.58 -15.91 -11.51
CA ASN A 105 1.95 -16.79 -12.49
C ASN A 105 2.11 -16.21 -13.88
N ASN A 106 2.49 -17.07 -14.84
CA ASN A 106 2.47 -16.75 -16.27
C ASN A 106 1.02 -16.76 -16.75
N CYS A 107 0.32 -15.69 -16.41
CA CYS A 107 -1.06 -15.46 -16.77
C CYS A 107 -1.22 -15.35 -18.29
N THR A 108 -2.08 -16.19 -18.87
CA THR A 108 -2.53 -15.97 -20.25
C THR A 108 -3.28 -14.65 -20.29
N ALA A 109 -2.75 -13.68 -21.04
CA ALA A 109 -3.41 -12.42 -21.27
C ALA A 109 -4.23 -12.49 -22.57
N GLU A 110 -5.43 -11.92 -22.55
CA GLU A 110 -6.30 -11.83 -23.72
C GLU A 110 -6.40 -10.37 -24.17
N CYS A 111 -6.24 -10.13 -25.46
CA CYS A 111 -6.55 -8.86 -26.10
C CYS A 111 -7.77 -9.10 -26.99
N SER A 112 -8.84 -8.32 -26.80
CA SER A 112 -10.09 -8.49 -27.53
C SER A 112 -10.50 -7.21 -28.27
N VAL A 113 -11.16 -7.41 -29.41
CA VAL A 113 -11.77 -6.33 -30.18
C VAL A 113 -13.26 -6.62 -30.27
N VAL A 114 -14.08 -5.71 -29.74
CA VAL A 114 -15.54 -5.86 -29.70
C VAL A 114 -16.16 -4.79 -30.61
N GLY A 115 -16.84 -5.23 -31.66
CA GLY A 115 -17.33 -4.34 -32.72
C GLY A 115 -16.19 -3.68 -33.50
N ASP A 116 -16.42 -2.47 -34.00
CA ASP A 116 -15.50 -1.81 -34.94
C ASP A 116 -14.47 -0.89 -34.28
N MET A 117 -14.60 -0.60 -32.97
CA MET A 117 -13.83 0.47 -32.33
C MET A 117 -13.37 0.16 -30.91
N PHE A 118 -13.91 -0.85 -30.22
CA PHE A 118 -13.54 -1.11 -28.82
C PHE A 118 -12.42 -2.15 -28.75
N VAL A 119 -11.26 -1.72 -28.30
CA VAL A 119 -10.10 -2.59 -28.07
C VAL A 119 -9.87 -2.71 -26.57
N THR A 120 -9.79 -3.94 -26.07
CA THR A 120 -9.34 -4.24 -24.72
C THR A 120 -7.94 -4.83 -24.81
N THR A 121 -6.95 -4.16 -24.22
CA THR A 121 -5.54 -4.58 -24.24
C THR A 121 -5.27 -5.77 -23.31
N PHE A 122 -4.11 -6.41 -23.47
CA PHE A 122 -3.65 -7.53 -22.62
C PHE A 122 -3.62 -7.21 -21.12
N ASP A 123 -3.49 -5.94 -20.72
CA ASP A 123 -3.54 -5.46 -19.34
C ASP A 123 -4.94 -4.98 -18.90
N GLY A 124 -5.98 -5.27 -19.69
CA GLY A 124 -7.39 -5.02 -19.33
C GLY A 124 -7.86 -3.59 -19.52
N ARG A 125 -7.10 -2.73 -20.20
CA ARG A 125 -7.51 -1.34 -20.47
C ARG A 125 -8.36 -1.28 -21.73
N MET A 126 -9.45 -0.52 -21.65
CA MET A 126 -10.36 -0.30 -22.77
C MET A 126 -10.04 1.00 -23.51
N PHE A 127 -9.96 0.93 -24.84
CA PHE A 127 -9.75 2.07 -25.71
C PHE A 127 -10.78 2.09 -26.82
N LEU A 128 -11.18 3.31 -27.21
CA LEU A 128 -11.92 3.56 -28.43
C LEU A 128 -10.92 3.93 -29.53
N GLN A 129 -10.91 3.16 -30.62
CA GLN A 129 -10.14 3.46 -31.82
C GLN A 129 -11.06 4.04 -32.90
N PRO A 130 -11.15 5.37 -33.04
CA PRO A 130 -11.91 5.98 -34.12
C PRO A 130 -11.10 5.97 -35.42
N GLY A 131 -11.71 5.49 -36.51
CA GLY A 131 -11.23 5.72 -37.88
C GLY A 131 -10.92 4.46 -38.68
N ALA A 132 -11.16 4.54 -39.99
CA ALA A 132 -10.94 3.46 -40.95
C ALA A 132 -9.48 3.48 -41.46
N CYS A 133 -8.58 2.91 -40.68
CA CYS A 133 -7.19 2.65 -41.07
C CYS A 133 -6.83 1.18 -40.80
N GLN A 134 -5.74 0.70 -41.40
CA GLN A 134 -5.16 -0.60 -41.04
C GLN A 134 -4.32 -0.45 -39.78
N TYR A 135 -4.61 -1.25 -38.75
CA TYR A 135 -3.92 -1.21 -37.46
C TYR A 135 -3.20 -2.53 -37.18
N VAL A 136 -2.05 -2.45 -36.51
CA VAL A 136 -1.35 -3.61 -35.97
C VAL A 136 -1.77 -3.78 -34.51
N LEU A 137 -2.60 -4.78 -34.23
CA LEU A 137 -3.14 -5.02 -32.87
C LEU A 137 -2.13 -5.71 -31.95
N ALA A 138 -1.31 -6.61 -32.50
CA ALA A 138 -0.25 -7.27 -31.76
C ALA A 138 0.96 -7.55 -32.67
N LYS A 139 2.17 -7.34 -32.15
CA LYS A 139 3.43 -7.69 -32.82
C LYS A 139 4.47 -8.07 -31.78
N SER A 140 5.12 -9.21 -31.97
CA SER A 140 6.26 -9.60 -31.14
C SER A 140 7.51 -8.79 -31.50
N ARG A 141 8.28 -8.39 -30.48
CA ARG A 141 9.49 -7.57 -30.65
C ARG A 141 10.70 -8.38 -31.14
N GLY A 142 10.71 -9.69 -30.90
CA GLY A 142 11.87 -10.57 -31.12
C GLY A 142 11.62 -11.79 -32.01
N SER A 143 10.39 -12.01 -32.45
CA SER A 143 10.03 -13.13 -33.32
C SER A 143 9.00 -12.69 -34.35
N SER A 144 9.10 -13.19 -35.58
CA SER A 144 8.08 -13.02 -36.61
C SER A 144 6.98 -14.08 -36.55
N LYS A 145 7.09 -15.06 -35.64
CA LYS A 145 6.06 -16.09 -35.44
C LYS A 145 4.94 -15.58 -34.54
N PHE A 146 3.73 -15.76 -35.03
CA PHE A 146 2.49 -15.75 -34.27
C PHE A 146 2.02 -17.21 -34.23
N THR A 147 1.70 -17.75 -33.06
CA THR A 147 1.19 -19.11 -32.86
C THR A 147 -0.16 -19.02 -32.19
#